data_AF-A0A0E0QX70-F1
#
_entry.id   AF-A0A0E0QX70-F1
#
_cell.length_a   1.000
_cell.length_b   1.000
_cell.length_c   1.000
_cell.angle_alpha   90.00
_cell.angle_beta   90.00
_cell.angle_gamma   90.00
#
_symmetry.space_group_name_H-M   'P 1'
#
loop_
_entity.id
_entity.type
_entity.pdbx_description
1 polymer ?
#
loop_
_entity_poly.entity_id
_entity_poly.type
_entity_poly.pdbx_seq_one_letter_code
_entity_poly.pdbx_strand_id
1 'polypeptide(L)'
;MLAVCRHLVAADAALSVTVVVTEEWHALLESAGVPAALPDRISFATIPNVIPSEHGRGADHIGFIVAVHTRMAAAVERLLDRLLLEQKWRPDAIVADTYLAWGVAVGARRGIPVCSLWTMAATFFWALYHFNLWPPVDGSESEQELSCRSLEQYVPGLSSVRLSDIKTFRASWERPMKIAEEALVNVRKAQCILFTSFHELEPEIINRIAETVPCPIYPIGPSIPHLPRNGDDPGKIGNDDHHSWLDARQENSVLYVSFGSYVTSESNHKN
;
A
#
# COMPACT_ATOMS: atom_id res chain seq x y z
N MET A 1 4.16 -1.78 4.76
CA MET A 1 5.16 -2.86 4.65
C MET A 1 6.03 -3.01 5.89
N LEU A 2 6.91 -2.05 6.24
CA LEU A 2 7.85 -2.21 7.37
C LEU A 2 7.20 -2.51 8.73
N ALA A 3 6.05 -1.91 9.03
CA ALA A 3 5.27 -2.24 10.24
C ALA A 3 4.85 -3.72 10.26
N VAL A 4 4.38 -4.25 9.13
CA VAL A 4 4.03 -5.68 8.98
C VAL A 4 5.28 -6.55 9.19
N CYS A 5 6.43 -6.18 8.62
CA CYS A 5 7.68 -6.89 8.85
C CYS A 5 8.03 -6.96 10.34
N ARG A 6 7.88 -5.87 11.09
CA ARG A 6 8.07 -5.84 12.56
C ARG A 6 7.12 -6.78 13.28
N HIS A 7 5.83 -6.77 12.93
CA HIS A 7 4.85 -7.68 13.53
C HIS A 7 5.18 -9.15 13.26
N LEU A 8 5.59 -9.49 12.03
CA LEU A 8 5.97 -10.86 11.67
C LEU A 8 7.17 -11.37 12.47
N VAL A 9 8.27 -10.60 12.53
CA VAL A 9 9.47 -11.02 13.29
C VAL A 9 9.29 -10.99 14.80
N ALA A 10 8.30 -10.23 15.30
CA ALA A 10 7.92 -10.20 16.71
C ALA A 10 7.04 -11.40 17.09
N ALA A 11 6.19 -11.87 16.16
CA ALA A 11 5.32 -13.02 16.37
C ALA A 11 6.07 -14.36 16.32
N ASP A 12 7.16 -14.45 15.54
CA ASP A 12 7.95 -15.67 15.40
C ASP A 12 9.46 -15.37 15.46
N ALA A 13 10.13 -15.93 16.46
CA ALA A 13 11.56 -15.76 16.68
C ALA A 13 12.43 -16.48 15.63
N ALA A 14 11.89 -17.47 14.93
CA ALA A 14 12.57 -18.18 13.85
C ALA A 14 12.48 -17.44 12.50
N LEU A 15 11.59 -16.43 12.39
CA LEU A 15 11.34 -15.72 11.15
C LEU A 15 12.36 -14.59 10.93
N SER A 16 12.96 -14.57 9.74
CA SER A 16 13.75 -13.45 9.21
C SER A 16 13.05 -12.84 8.00
N VAL A 17 13.15 -11.53 7.84
CA VAL A 17 12.55 -10.79 6.71
C VAL A 17 13.64 -10.08 5.92
N THR A 18 13.60 -10.21 4.60
CA THR A 18 14.37 -9.35 3.70
C THR A 18 13.41 -8.44 2.93
N VAL A 19 13.53 -7.13 3.16
CA VAL A 19 12.73 -6.11 2.49
C VAL A 19 13.41 -5.73 1.18
N VAL A 20 12.72 -5.96 0.06
CA VAL A 20 13.23 -5.62 -1.27
C VAL A 20 12.75 -4.24 -1.67
N VAL A 21 13.69 -3.33 -1.93
CA VAL A 21 13.44 -1.95 -2.38
C VAL A 21 14.36 -1.58 -3.53
N THR A 22 14.11 -0.47 -4.23
CA THR A 22 15.08 0.07 -5.17
C THR A 22 16.28 0.67 -4.43
N GLU A 23 17.42 0.84 -5.11
CA GLU A 23 18.60 1.51 -4.55
C GLU A 23 18.29 2.92 -4.04
N GLU A 24 17.48 3.70 -4.77
CA GLU A 24 17.03 5.03 -4.32
C GLU A 24 16.22 4.94 -3.03
N TRP A 25 15.24 4.02 -2.98
CA TRP A 25 14.42 3.82 -1.78
C TRP A 25 15.26 3.34 -0.59
N HIS A 26 16.28 2.52 -0.82
CA HIS A 26 17.21 2.12 0.24
C HIS A 26 17.95 3.33 0.80
N ALA A 27 18.52 4.18 -0.06
CA ALA A 27 19.21 5.40 0.36
C ALA A 27 18.29 6.36 1.11
N LEU A 28 17.02 6.49 0.70
CA LEU A 28 16.01 7.27 1.41
C LEU A 28 15.76 6.72 2.82
N LEU A 29 15.58 5.40 2.95
CA LEU A 29 15.37 4.74 4.25
C LEU A 29 16.61 4.87 5.16
N GLU A 30 17.81 4.72 4.61
CA GLU A 30 19.07 4.94 5.32
C GLU A 30 19.18 6.38 5.84
N SER A 31 18.88 7.37 4.99
CA SER A 31 18.90 8.78 5.37
C SER A 31 17.92 9.13 6.49
N ALA A 32 16.81 8.38 6.58
CA ALA A 32 15.81 8.50 7.62
C ALA A 32 16.12 7.65 8.87
N GLY A 33 17.28 6.99 8.93
CA GLY A 33 17.68 6.15 10.07
C GLY A 33 16.87 4.87 10.25
N VAL A 34 16.06 4.49 9.25
CA VAL A 34 15.12 3.36 9.37
C VAL A 34 15.82 2.01 9.60
N PRO A 35 16.90 1.66 8.87
CA PRO A 35 17.60 0.39 9.11
C PRO A 35 18.12 0.25 10.53
N ALA A 36 18.65 1.32 11.12
CA ALA A 36 19.19 1.32 12.48
C ALA A 36 18.10 1.10 13.56
N ALA A 37 16.85 1.45 13.26
CA ALA A 37 15.72 1.28 14.17
C ALA A 37 15.03 -0.09 14.04
N LEU A 38 15.39 -0.92 13.06
CA LEU A 38 14.76 -2.22 12.80
C LEU A 38 15.46 -3.34 13.59
N PRO A 39 14.74 -4.41 13.99
CA PRO A 39 15.37 -5.60 14.56
C PRO A 39 16.37 -6.24 13.59
N ASP A 40 17.46 -6.83 14.09
CA ASP A 40 18.52 -7.48 13.30
C ASP A 40 18.03 -8.55 12.32
N ARG A 41 16.85 -9.14 12.59
CA ARG A 41 16.20 -10.13 11.72
C ARG A 41 15.48 -9.52 10.51
N ILE A 42 15.47 -8.20 10.39
CA ILE A 42 14.96 -7.48 9.21
C ILE A 42 16.15 -6.89 8.47
N SER A 43 16.45 -7.44 7.30
CA SER A 43 17.49 -6.95 6.40
C SER A 43 16.87 -6.34 5.14
N PHE A 44 17.71 -5.65 4.35
CA PHE A 44 17.33 -5.12 3.05
C PHE A 44 18.07 -5.81 1.93
N ALA A 45 17.40 -5.93 0.79
CA ALA A 45 18.03 -6.23 -0.49
C ALA A 45 17.59 -5.20 -1.52
N THR A 46 18.49 -4.84 -2.42
CA THR A 46 18.23 -3.81 -3.42
C THR A 46 18.06 -4.39 -4.82
N ILE A 47 17.20 -3.73 -5.59
CA ILE A 47 17.15 -3.85 -7.04
C ILE A 47 17.60 -2.53 -7.68
N PRO A 48 18.14 -2.55 -8.91
CA PRO A 48 18.51 -1.32 -9.60
C PRO A 48 17.33 -0.34 -9.74
N ASN A 49 17.64 0.95 -9.83
CA ASN A 49 16.64 2.00 -10.07
C ASN A 49 16.06 1.91 -11.50
N VAL A 50 15.08 1.02 -11.68
CA VAL A 50 14.41 0.75 -12.97
C VAL A 50 13.12 1.56 -13.18
N ILE A 51 12.73 2.36 -12.19
CA ILE A 51 11.54 3.22 -12.19
C ILE A 51 11.98 4.70 -12.07
N PRO A 52 11.11 5.67 -12.43
CA PRO A 52 11.38 7.09 -12.16
C PRO A 52 11.66 7.35 -10.68
N SER A 53 12.30 8.48 -10.39
CA SER A 53 12.64 8.86 -9.02
C SER A 53 11.39 8.98 -8.15
N GLU A 54 11.52 8.57 -6.89
CA GLU A 54 10.51 8.81 -5.85
C GLU A 54 10.25 10.32 -5.64
N HIS A 55 11.29 11.13 -5.81
CA HIS A 55 11.20 12.58 -5.73
C HIS A 55 10.40 13.13 -6.91
N GLY A 56 9.36 13.90 -6.62
CA GLY A 56 8.53 14.51 -7.66
C GLY A 56 7.63 13.51 -8.39
N ARG A 57 7.48 12.26 -7.93
CA ARG A 57 6.56 11.28 -8.52
C ARG A 57 5.12 11.78 -8.66
N GLY A 58 4.73 12.77 -7.85
CA GLY A 58 3.44 13.45 -7.90
C GLY A 58 3.16 14.15 -9.24
N ALA A 59 4.20 14.61 -9.93
CA ALA A 59 4.07 15.30 -11.21
C ALA A 59 3.66 14.37 -12.37
N ASP A 60 4.02 13.08 -12.30
CA ASP A 60 3.60 12.05 -13.25
C ASP A 60 3.33 10.72 -12.53
N HIS A 61 2.26 10.70 -11.74
CA HIS A 61 1.89 9.54 -10.95
C HIS A 61 1.47 8.33 -11.79
N ILE A 62 0.74 8.58 -12.87
CA ILE A 62 0.28 7.54 -13.77
C ILE A 62 1.49 6.87 -14.42
N GLY A 63 2.46 7.66 -14.92
CA GLY A 63 3.71 7.15 -15.46
C GLY A 63 4.53 6.38 -14.44
N PHE A 64 4.58 6.85 -13.19
CA PHE A 64 5.25 6.15 -12.09
C PHE A 64 4.64 4.77 -11.82
N ILE A 65 3.31 4.67 -11.65
CA ILE A 65 2.61 3.39 -11.45
C ILE A 65 2.87 2.44 -12.63
N VAL A 66 2.75 2.94 -13.86
CA VAL A 66 3.00 2.12 -15.06
C VAL A 66 4.44 1.62 -15.08
N ALA A 67 5.43 2.44 -14.72
CA ALA A 67 6.82 2.02 -14.64
C ALA A 67 7.05 0.96 -13.57
N VAL A 68 6.46 1.10 -12.37
CA VAL A 68 6.51 0.08 -11.30
C VAL A 68 5.97 -1.26 -11.81
N HIS A 69 4.83 -1.25 -12.50
CA HIS A 69 4.22 -2.47 -13.01
C HIS A 69 5.04 -3.12 -14.13
N THR A 70 5.56 -2.32 -15.06
CA THR A 70 6.19 -2.84 -16.29
C THR A 70 7.69 -3.11 -16.17
N ARG A 71 8.40 -2.47 -15.23
CA ARG A 71 9.87 -2.51 -15.15
C ARG A 71 10.41 -3.20 -13.90
N MET A 72 9.71 -3.10 -12.77
CA MET A 72 10.21 -3.58 -11.47
C MET A 72 10.22 -5.12 -11.37
N ALA A 73 9.22 -5.79 -11.97
CA ALA A 73 9.07 -7.25 -11.90
C ALA A 73 10.34 -8.00 -12.33
N ALA A 74 10.88 -7.67 -13.50
CA ALA A 74 12.08 -8.33 -14.04
C ALA A 74 13.32 -8.11 -13.15
N ALA A 75 13.43 -6.96 -12.49
CA ALA A 75 14.53 -6.69 -11.57
C ALA A 75 14.43 -7.51 -10.29
N VAL A 76 13.22 -7.68 -9.74
CA VAL A 76 12.96 -8.56 -8.59
C VAL A 76 13.19 -10.02 -8.94
N GLU A 77 12.76 -10.47 -10.12
CA GLU A 77 13.01 -11.82 -10.60
C GLU A 77 14.51 -12.12 -10.69
N ARG A 78 15.31 -11.22 -11.28
CA ARG A 78 16.77 -11.35 -11.30
C ARG A 78 17.39 -11.38 -9.91
N LEU A 79 16.86 -10.61 -8.96
CA LEU A 79 17.31 -10.68 -7.57
C LEU A 79 17.06 -12.07 -6.98
N LEU A 80 15.84 -12.60 -7.10
CA LEU A 80 15.49 -13.94 -6.62
C LEU A 80 16.38 -15.02 -7.25
N ASP A 81 16.65 -14.92 -8.55
CA ASP A 81 17.50 -15.87 -9.26
C ASP A 81 18.95 -15.81 -8.75
N ARG A 82 19.51 -14.60 -8.52
CA ARG A 82 20.85 -14.44 -7.91
C ARG A 82 20.90 -15.03 -6.51
N LEU A 83 19.93 -14.73 -5.64
CA LEU A 83 19.91 -15.26 -4.28
C LEU A 83 19.87 -16.80 -4.27
N LEU A 84 19.11 -17.40 -5.19
CA LEU A 84 19.05 -18.84 -5.34
C LEU A 84 20.36 -19.43 -5.88
N LEU A 85 20.94 -18.84 -6.93
CA LEU A 85 22.12 -19.40 -7.61
C LEU A 85 23.42 -19.16 -6.84
N GLU A 86 23.61 -17.95 -6.30
CA GLU A 86 24.86 -17.53 -5.66
C GLU A 86 24.89 -17.88 -4.18
N GLN A 87 23.75 -17.71 -3.48
CA GLN A 87 23.68 -17.88 -2.02
C GLN A 87 22.97 -19.18 -1.61
N LYS A 88 22.47 -19.96 -2.58
CA LYS A 88 21.66 -21.16 -2.33
C LYS A 88 20.47 -20.88 -1.40
N TRP A 89 19.94 -19.67 -1.47
CA TRP A 89 18.86 -19.19 -0.61
C TRP A 89 17.59 -18.98 -1.41
N ARG A 90 16.46 -19.45 -0.88
CA ARG A 90 15.12 -19.26 -1.45
C ARG A 90 14.18 -18.83 -0.32
N PRO A 91 13.38 -17.76 -0.50
CA PRO A 91 12.43 -17.36 0.52
C PRO A 91 11.32 -18.42 0.65
N ASP A 92 10.89 -18.69 1.88
CA ASP A 92 9.79 -19.62 2.17
C ASP A 92 8.43 -19.04 1.75
N ALA A 93 8.30 -17.72 1.77
CA ALA A 93 7.12 -16.98 1.32
C ALA A 93 7.49 -15.55 0.90
N ILE A 94 6.62 -14.92 0.11
CA ILE A 94 6.72 -13.51 -0.29
C ILE A 94 5.53 -12.75 0.28
N VAL A 95 5.77 -11.58 0.87
CA VAL A 95 4.72 -10.59 1.15
C VAL A 95 4.85 -9.50 0.10
N ALA A 96 3.81 -9.29 -0.71
CA ALA A 96 3.81 -8.29 -1.77
C ALA A 96 2.60 -7.37 -1.62
N ASP A 97 2.79 -6.07 -1.79
CA ASP A 97 1.67 -5.13 -1.89
C ASP A 97 0.75 -5.55 -3.05
N THR A 98 -0.57 -5.52 -2.84
CA THR A 98 -1.55 -5.95 -3.83
C THR A 98 -1.41 -5.20 -5.17
N TYR A 99 -1.01 -3.92 -5.17
CA TYR A 99 -0.81 -3.14 -6.39
C TYR A 99 0.44 -3.53 -7.18
N LEU A 100 1.35 -4.31 -6.59
CA LEU A 100 2.39 -5.00 -7.34
C LEU A 100 1.76 -6.22 -8.02
N ALA A 101 0.94 -5.99 -9.05
CA ALA A 101 0.15 -7.01 -9.72
C ALA A 101 0.98 -8.21 -10.22
N TRP A 102 2.28 -8.01 -10.46
CA TRP A 102 3.23 -9.06 -10.82
C TRP A 102 3.70 -9.92 -9.63
N GLY A 103 3.60 -9.46 -8.39
CA GLY A 103 4.17 -10.11 -7.19
C GLY A 103 3.64 -11.52 -6.98
N VAL A 104 2.32 -11.70 -6.99
CA VAL A 104 1.68 -13.02 -6.88
C VAL A 104 2.07 -13.94 -8.04
N ALA A 105 2.12 -13.39 -9.26
CA ALA A 105 2.49 -14.16 -10.45
C ALA A 105 3.96 -14.62 -10.42
N VAL A 106 4.87 -13.78 -9.92
CA VAL A 106 6.30 -14.10 -9.76
C VAL A 106 6.49 -15.24 -8.76
N GLY A 107 5.83 -15.18 -7.60
CA GLY A 107 5.89 -16.25 -6.61
C GLY A 107 5.32 -17.56 -7.16
N ALA A 108 4.14 -17.52 -7.80
CA ALA A 108 3.51 -18.69 -8.39
C ALA A 108 4.41 -19.39 -9.43
N ARG A 109 5.07 -18.65 -10.34
CA ARG A 109 6.01 -19.23 -11.33
C ARG A 109 7.20 -19.94 -10.68
N ARG A 110 7.59 -19.52 -9.48
CA ARG A 110 8.72 -20.07 -8.72
C ARG A 110 8.29 -21.07 -7.66
N GLY A 111 7.00 -21.38 -7.55
CA GLY A 111 6.43 -22.23 -6.50
C GLY A 111 6.64 -21.67 -5.09
N ILE A 112 6.74 -20.34 -4.95
CA ILE A 112 6.89 -19.64 -3.66
C ILE A 112 5.52 -19.08 -3.26
N PRO A 113 4.98 -19.44 -2.08
CA PRO A 113 3.77 -18.84 -1.52
C PRO A 113 3.81 -17.31 -1.49
N VAL A 114 2.70 -16.65 -1.81
CA VAL A 114 2.58 -15.19 -1.75
C VAL A 114 1.40 -14.78 -0.88
N CYS A 115 1.68 -13.97 0.14
CA CYS A 115 0.68 -13.23 0.90
C CYS A 115 0.52 -11.84 0.29
N SER A 116 -0.70 -11.48 -0.12
CA SER A 116 -0.97 -10.15 -0.67
C SER A 116 -1.24 -9.16 0.46
N LEU A 117 -0.58 -8.00 0.46
CA LEU A 117 -0.76 -6.96 1.46
C LEU A 117 -1.59 -5.81 0.87
N TRP A 118 -2.81 -5.63 1.36
CA TRP A 118 -3.68 -4.51 1.04
C TRP A 118 -3.44 -3.36 2.03
N THR A 119 -3.00 -2.22 1.50
CA THR A 119 -2.57 -1.05 2.28
C THR A 119 -3.60 0.07 2.36
N MET A 120 -4.84 -0.18 1.93
CA MET A 120 -5.95 0.78 1.91
C MET A 120 -7.18 0.25 2.67
N ALA A 121 -8.28 1.02 2.67
CA ALA A 121 -9.54 0.62 3.29
C ALA A 121 -10.08 -0.70 2.69
N ALA A 122 -10.71 -1.54 3.53
CA ALA A 122 -11.33 -2.78 3.08
C ALA A 122 -12.50 -2.48 2.12
N THR A 123 -13.24 -1.39 2.36
CA THR A 123 -14.29 -0.87 1.47
C THR A 123 -13.77 -0.66 0.05
N PHE A 124 -12.57 -0.11 -0.09
CA PHE A 124 -11.98 0.14 -1.41
C PHE A 124 -11.53 -1.16 -2.10
N PHE A 125 -11.00 -2.12 -1.33
CA PHE A 125 -10.72 -3.46 -1.86
C PHE A 125 -11.99 -4.11 -2.42
N TRP A 126 -13.08 -4.09 -1.64
CA TRP A 126 -14.36 -4.68 -2.04
C TRP A 126 -14.93 -4.03 -3.30
N ALA A 127 -14.85 -2.69 -3.38
CA ALA A 127 -15.28 -1.95 -4.55
C ALA A 127 -14.48 -2.35 -5.79
N LEU A 128 -13.14 -2.39 -5.71
CA LEU A 128 -12.28 -2.75 -6.83
C LEU A 128 -12.38 -4.23 -7.22
N TYR A 129 -12.58 -5.14 -6.26
CA TYR A 129 -12.78 -6.56 -6.55
C TYR A 129 -14.00 -6.81 -7.44
N HIS A 130 -14.97 -5.89 -7.41
CA HIS A 130 -16.17 -5.85 -8.25
C HIS A 130 -16.11 -4.73 -9.30
N PHE A 131 -14.92 -4.32 -9.72
CA PHE A 131 -14.75 -3.27 -10.72
C PHE A 131 -15.48 -3.56 -12.05
N ASN A 132 -15.78 -4.81 -12.37
CA ASN A 132 -16.57 -5.17 -13.56
C ASN A 132 -18.08 -4.87 -13.43
N LEU A 133 -18.60 -4.65 -12.21
CA LEU A 133 -20.01 -4.33 -11.95
C LEU A 133 -20.30 -2.82 -11.93
N TRP A 134 -19.23 -2.03 -11.91
CA TRP A 134 -19.25 -0.59 -11.86
C TRP A 134 -19.97 0.01 -13.09
N PRO A 135 -20.84 1.04 -12.93
CA PRO A 135 -21.52 1.65 -14.08
C PRO A 135 -20.55 2.28 -15.08
N PRO A 136 -20.92 2.50 -16.34
CA PRO A 136 -20.13 3.36 -17.21
C PRO A 136 -20.06 4.78 -16.63
N VAL A 137 -18.99 5.52 -16.93
CA VAL A 137 -19.03 6.99 -16.78
C VAL A 137 -19.65 7.51 -18.06
N ASP A 138 -20.91 7.93 -17.99
CA ASP A 138 -21.41 8.81 -19.03
C ASP A 138 -20.90 10.25 -18.76
N GLY A 139 -20.56 10.97 -19.82
CA GLY A 139 -20.15 12.37 -19.71
C GLY A 139 -21.32 13.33 -19.47
N SER A 140 -22.55 12.80 -19.34
CA SER A 140 -23.78 13.58 -19.27
C SER A 140 -24.21 13.87 -17.83
N GLU A 141 -23.92 12.99 -16.88
CA GLU A 141 -24.31 13.15 -15.49
C GLU A 141 -23.44 14.20 -14.76
N SER A 142 -24.13 15.14 -14.10
CA SER A 142 -23.51 16.15 -13.25
C SER A 142 -22.92 15.55 -11.97
N GLU A 143 -21.97 16.24 -11.34
CA GLU A 143 -21.36 15.79 -10.08
C GLU A 143 -22.38 15.68 -8.95
N GLN A 144 -23.40 16.55 -8.94
CA GLN A 144 -24.48 16.52 -7.97
C GLN A 144 -25.35 15.27 -8.11
N GLU A 145 -25.69 14.88 -9.34
CA GLU A 145 -26.45 13.65 -9.62
C GLU A 145 -25.68 12.40 -9.18
N LEU A 146 -24.39 12.34 -9.49
CA LEU A 146 -23.52 11.23 -9.09
C LEU A 146 -23.35 11.14 -7.57
N SER A 147 -23.32 12.27 -6.87
CA SER A 147 -23.20 12.33 -5.41
C SER A 147 -24.45 11.87 -4.65
N CYS A 148 -25.61 11.85 -5.31
CA CYS A 148 -26.86 11.34 -4.75
C CYS A 148 -27.01 9.82 -4.93
N ARG A 149 -26.20 9.20 -5.79
CA ARG A 149 -26.30 7.78 -6.14
C ARG A 149 -25.22 6.98 -5.43
N SER A 150 -25.64 5.91 -4.76
CA SER A 150 -24.75 4.98 -4.09
C SER A 150 -24.21 3.92 -5.04
N LEU A 151 -22.95 3.51 -4.86
CA LEU A 151 -22.36 2.37 -5.56
C LEU A 151 -23.02 1.04 -5.17
N GLU A 152 -23.77 1.02 -4.05
CA GLU A 152 -24.54 -0.14 -3.61
C GLU A 152 -25.55 -0.67 -4.64
N GLN A 153 -26.03 0.19 -5.55
CA GLN A 153 -26.88 -0.21 -6.68
C GLN A 153 -26.22 -1.28 -7.57
N TYR A 154 -24.89 -1.39 -7.52
CA TYR A 154 -24.07 -2.26 -8.35
C TYR A 154 -23.26 -3.27 -7.53
N VAL A 155 -22.79 -2.86 -6.35
CA VAL A 155 -21.93 -3.65 -5.48
C VAL A 155 -22.49 -3.65 -4.06
N PRO A 156 -23.11 -4.75 -3.59
CA PRO A 156 -23.75 -4.80 -2.27
C PRO A 156 -22.81 -4.42 -1.12
N GLY A 157 -23.33 -3.70 -0.11
CA GLY A 157 -22.57 -3.29 1.07
C GLY A 157 -21.82 -1.96 0.93
N LEU A 158 -21.83 -1.33 -0.25
CA LEU A 158 -21.17 -0.02 -0.49
C LEU A 158 -22.13 1.17 -0.36
N SER A 159 -23.00 1.14 0.64
CA SER A 159 -24.05 2.15 0.86
C SER A 159 -23.52 3.56 1.12
N SER A 160 -22.29 3.68 1.63
CA SER A 160 -21.60 4.94 1.92
C SER A 160 -20.81 5.49 0.73
N VAL A 161 -20.48 4.67 -0.28
CA VAL A 161 -19.68 5.09 -1.44
C VAL A 161 -20.59 5.66 -2.51
N ARG A 162 -20.29 6.87 -2.98
CA ARG A 162 -21.03 7.55 -4.06
C ARG A 162 -20.42 7.29 -5.42
N LEU A 163 -21.24 7.46 -6.47
CA LEU A 163 -20.73 7.38 -7.85
C LEU A 163 -19.76 8.53 -8.16
N SER A 164 -19.87 9.67 -7.47
CA SER A 164 -18.91 10.77 -7.56
C SER A 164 -17.54 10.40 -7.00
N ASP A 165 -17.48 9.65 -5.89
CA ASP A 165 -16.22 9.20 -5.27
C ASP A 165 -15.37 8.36 -6.23
N ILE A 166 -16.02 7.60 -7.11
CA ILE A 166 -15.34 6.70 -8.05
C ILE A 166 -15.14 7.28 -9.45
N LYS A 167 -15.68 8.48 -9.72
CA LYS A 167 -15.63 9.14 -11.03
C LYS A 167 -14.19 9.34 -11.50
N THR A 168 -13.32 9.85 -10.64
CA THR A 168 -11.90 10.10 -10.94
C THR A 168 -11.16 8.82 -11.34
N PHE A 169 -11.46 7.70 -10.66
CA PHE A 169 -10.81 6.42 -10.95
C PHE A 169 -11.14 5.92 -12.35
N ARG A 170 -12.37 6.14 -12.82
CA ARG A 170 -12.77 5.73 -14.17
C ARG A 170 -12.36 6.71 -15.27
N ALA A 171 -12.40 8.01 -15.00
CA ALA A 171 -12.13 9.03 -16.03
C ALA A 171 -10.62 9.23 -16.25
N SER A 172 -9.89 9.61 -15.20
CA SER A 172 -8.50 10.05 -15.32
C SER A 172 -7.50 8.93 -15.02
N TRP A 173 -7.93 7.85 -14.39
CA TRP A 173 -7.05 6.76 -13.91
C TRP A 173 -7.32 5.42 -14.62
N GLU A 174 -7.83 5.43 -15.85
CA GLU A 174 -8.16 4.22 -16.62
C GLU A 174 -6.98 3.21 -16.67
N ARG A 175 -5.75 3.69 -16.90
CA ARG A 175 -4.55 2.83 -16.93
C ARG A 175 -4.22 2.21 -15.56
N PRO A 176 -4.07 2.99 -14.47
CA PRO A 176 -3.97 2.44 -13.12
C PRO A 176 -5.10 1.45 -12.77
N MET A 177 -6.33 1.71 -13.23
CA MET A 177 -7.47 0.83 -12.99
C MET A 177 -7.33 -0.53 -13.68
N LYS A 178 -6.81 -0.59 -14.91
CA LYS A 178 -6.49 -1.87 -15.57
C LYS A 178 -5.42 -2.65 -14.81
N ILE A 179 -4.42 -1.97 -14.25
CA ILE A 179 -3.41 -2.59 -13.41
C ILE A 179 -4.03 -3.13 -12.10
N ALA A 180 -4.94 -2.36 -11.48
CA ALA A 180 -5.66 -2.79 -10.29
C ALA A 180 -6.57 -4.02 -10.57
N GLU A 181 -7.21 -4.05 -11.74
CA GLU A 181 -7.98 -5.20 -12.18
C GLU A 181 -7.10 -6.46 -12.34
N GLU A 182 -5.94 -6.33 -13.02
CA GLU A 182 -4.94 -7.41 -13.13
C GLU A 182 -4.45 -7.88 -11.75
N ALA A 183 -4.18 -6.95 -10.83
CA ALA A 183 -3.80 -7.25 -9.44
C ALA A 183 -4.86 -8.12 -8.74
N LEU A 184 -6.14 -7.78 -8.89
CA LEU A 184 -7.24 -8.48 -8.22
C LEU A 184 -7.62 -9.80 -8.90
N VAL A 185 -7.32 -9.97 -10.18
CA VAL A 185 -7.31 -11.29 -10.80
C VAL A 185 -6.21 -12.16 -10.18
N ASN A 186 -5.01 -11.61 -10.00
CA ASN A 186 -3.89 -12.34 -9.43
C ASN A 186 -4.03 -12.60 -7.92
N VAL A 187 -4.70 -11.74 -7.15
CA VAL A 187 -4.90 -11.92 -5.70
C VAL A 187 -5.62 -13.24 -5.37
N ARG A 188 -6.43 -13.75 -6.28
CA ARG A 188 -7.12 -15.05 -6.14
C ARG A 188 -6.16 -16.25 -6.09
N LYS A 189 -4.90 -16.06 -6.48
CA LYS A 189 -3.82 -17.07 -6.42
C LYS A 189 -2.94 -16.90 -5.18
N ALA A 190 -3.15 -15.84 -4.38
CA ALA A 190 -2.43 -15.62 -3.15
C ALA A 190 -2.83 -16.66 -2.08
N GLN A 191 -1.93 -16.91 -1.14
CA GLN A 191 -2.18 -17.83 -0.02
C GLN A 191 -3.05 -17.19 1.06
N CYS A 192 -2.92 -15.87 1.22
CA CYS A 192 -3.85 -15.08 2.02
C CYS A 192 -3.76 -13.60 1.63
N ILE A 193 -4.71 -12.82 2.14
CA ILE A 193 -4.73 -11.35 2.01
C ILE A 193 -4.58 -10.73 3.40
N LEU A 194 -3.53 -9.95 3.60
CA LEU A 194 -3.27 -9.16 4.79
C LEU A 194 -3.85 -7.76 4.58
N PHE A 195 -4.68 -7.28 5.50
CA PHE A 195 -5.17 -5.90 5.50
C PHE A 195 -4.44 -5.10 6.57
N THR A 196 -4.01 -3.89 6.25
CA THR A 196 -3.46 -2.94 7.24
C THR A 196 -4.54 -2.27 8.10
N SER A 197 -5.80 -2.65 7.93
CA SER A 197 -6.97 -2.26 8.72
C SER A 197 -7.32 -3.34 9.75
N PHE A 198 -8.26 -3.07 10.66
CA PHE A 198 -8.74 -3.99 11.70
C PHE A 198 -10.23 -4.28 11.53
N HIS A 199 -10.69 -5.41 12.06
CA HIS A 199 -12.06 -5.92 11.84
C HIS A 199 -13.13 -4.93 12.27
N GLU A 200 -12.99 -4.37 13.47
CA GLU A 200 -13.99 -3.52 14.11
C GLU A 200 -14.22 -2.18 13.38
N LEU A 201 -13.31 -1.77 12.49
CA LEU A 201 -13.47 -0.55 11.68
C LEU A 201 -14.46 -0.76 10.53
N GLU A 202 -14.40 -1.91 9.87
CA GLU A 202 -15.17 -2.23 8.65
C GLU A 202 -15.74 -3.66 8.71
N PRO A 203 -16.46 -4.05 9.78
CA PRO A 203 -16.74 -5.46 10.08
C PRO A 203 -17.61 -6.13 9.00
N GLU A 204 -18.62 -5.42 8.51
CA GLU A 204 -19.48 -5.93 7.44
C GLU A 204 -18.69 -6.21 6.16
N ILE A 205 -17.86 -5.26 5.73
CA ILE A 205 -17.07 -5.38 4.50
C ILE A 205 -16.02 -6.48 4.64
N ILE A 206 -15.31 -6.52 5.78
CA ILE A 206 -14.29 -7.54 6.01
C ILE A 206 -14.90 -8.94 5.99
N ASN A 207 -16.07 -9.13 6.62
CA ASN A 207 -16.79 -10.41 6.56
C ASN A 207 -17.20 -10.77 5.13
N ARG A 208 -17.76 -9.83 4.37
CA ARG A 208 -18.13 -10.05 2.95
C ARG A 208 -16.91 -10.43 2.10
N ILE A 209 -15.77 -9.77 2.30
CA ILE A 209 -14.52 -10.13 1.62
C ILE A 209 -14.14 -11.56 1.99
N ALA A 210 -14.11 -11.92 3.28
CA ALA A 210 -13.74 -13.25 3.76
C ALA A 210 -14.62 -14.37 3.17
N GLU A 211 -15.91 -14.10 2.97
CA GLU A 211 -16.87 -15.03 2.35
C GLU A 211 -16.71 -15.14 0.83
N THR A 212 -16.12 -14.13 0.17
CA THR A 212 -16.10 -14.00 -1.29
C THR A 212 -14.76 -14.39 -1.91
N VAL A 213 -13.63 -14.08 -1.25
CA VAL A 213 -12.31 -14.39 -1.80
C VAL A 213 -11.96 -15.86 -1.57
N PRO A 214 -11.19 -16.50 -2.48
CA PRO A 214 -10.90 -17.93 -2.39
C PRO A 214 -9.78 -18.29 -1.40
N CYS A 215 -9.33 -17.34 -0.57
CA CYS A 215 -8.24 -17.54 0.38
C CYS A 215 -8.53 -16.83 1.72
N PRO A 216 -7.89 -17.23 2.82
CA PRO A 216 -8.04 -16.55 4.10
C PRO A 216 -7.65 -15.07 4.02
N ILE A 217 -8.35 -14.24 4.79
CA ILE A 217 -7.98 -12.84 4.99
C ILE A 217 -7.61 -12.59 6.45
N TYR A 218 -6.69 -11.64 6.67
CA TYR A 218 -6.21 -11.28 8.00
C TYR A 218 -6.16 -9.75 8.13
N PRO A 219 -7.11 -9.14 8.85
CA PRO A 219 -7.02 -7.74 9.24
C PRO A 219 -6.01 -7.58 10.38
N ILE A 220 -4.75 -7.30 10.02
CA ILE A 220 -3.61 -7.21 10.94
C ILE A 220 -3.30 -5.77 11.37
N GLY A 221 -4.22 -4.85 11.10
CA GLY A 221 -4.09 -3.45 11.41
C GLY A 221 -4.43 -3.08 12.86
N PRO A 222 -4.31 -1.79 13.20
CA PRO A 222 -3.76 -0.75 12.34
C PRO A 222 -2.24 -0.89 12.23
N SER A 223 -1.70 -0.99 11.01
CA SER A 223 -0.26 -1.16 10.78
C SER A 223 0.49 0.18 10.85
N ILE A 224 0.41 0.83 12.00
CA ILE A 224 1.07 2.11 12.29
C ILE A 224 2.53 1.81 12.64
N PRO A 225 3.52 2.50 12.04
CA PRO A 225 4.91 2.38 12.47
C PRO A 225 4.99 2.77 13.95
N HIS A 226 5.23 1.80 14.84
CA HIS A 226 5.57 2.11 16.22
C HIS A 226 6.89 2.89 16.23
N LEU A 227 6.86 4.16 16.61
CA LEU A 227 8.03 4.81 17.19
C LEU A 227 8.35 4.05 18.50
N PRO A 228 9.60 3.63 18.73
CA PRO A 228 9.96 3.06 20.03
C PRO A 228 9.60 4.04 21.14
N ARG A 229 8.83 3.57 22.12
CA ARG A 229 8.36 4.36 23.28
C ARG A 229 9.48 4.63 24.30
N ASN A 230 10.66 4.06 24.08
CA ASN A 230 11.84 4.24 24.91
C ASN A 230 12.71 5.29 24.25
N GLY A 231 13.02 6.38 24.96
CA GLY A 231 13.62 7.62 24.48
C GLY A 231 15.02 7.57 23.89
N ASP A 232 15.48 6.43 23.40
CA ASP A 232 16.72 6.24 22.64
C ASP A 232 16.37 5.94 21.19
N ASP A 233 15.89 6.95 20.46
CA ASP A 233 15.61 6.87 19.03
C ASP A 233 16.74 7.58 18.24
N PRO A 234 17.60 6.84 17.50
CA PRO A 234 18.58 7.43 16.60
C PRO A 234 17.93 8.10 15.37
N GLY A 235 16.61 7.94 15.18
CA GLY A 235 15.80 8.55 14.15
C GLY A 235 14.92 9.70 14.62
N LYS A 236 15.19 10.33 15.79
CA LYS A 236 14.59 11.61 16.15
C LYS A 236 14.86 12.62 15.03
N ILE A 237 13.92 12.75 14.09
CA ILE A 237 13.76 13.96 13.30
C ILE A 237 13.40 15.02 14.32
N GLY A 238 14.44 15.68 14.84
CA GLY A 238 14.36 16.58 15.97
C GLY A 238 13.30 17.63 15.71
N ASN A 239 12.23 17.57 16.48
CA ASN A 239 11.32 18.69 16.55
C ASN A 239 10.60 18.63 17.90
N ASP A 240 11.33 18.58 19.02
CA ASP A 240 10.74 18.79 20.36
C ASP A 240 9.87 20.07 20.42
N ASP A 241 10.10 20.99 19.48
CA ASP A 241 9.36 22.23 19.24
C ASP A 241 7.86 22.03 18.95
N HIS A 242 7.45 21.01 18.18
CA HIS A 242 6.02 20.85 17.85
C HIS A 242 5.22 20.26 19.01
N HIS A 243 5.80 19.33 19.77
CA HIS A 243 5.17 18.80 20.98
C HIS A 243 5.03 19.91 22.03
N SER A 244 6.10 20.67 22.29
CA SER A 244 6.06 21.80 23.22
C SER A 244 5.06 22.88 22.77
N TRP A 245 4.97 23.12 21.46
CA TRP A 245 3.98 24.05 20.89
C TRP A 245 2.55 23.56 21.07
N LEU A 246 2.29 22.26 20.91
CA LEU A 246 0.98 21.63 21.13
C LEU A 246 0.57 21.71 22.61
N ASP A 247 1.50 21.42 23.52
CA ASP A 247 1.28 21.48 24.97
C ASP A 247 0.87 22.88 25.46
N ALA A 248 1.26 23.92 24.73
CA ALA A 248 0.90 25.31 25.03
C ALA A 248 -0.47 25.75 24.46
N ARG A 249 -1.19 24.89 23.72
CA ARG A 249 -2.52 25.20 23.16
C ARG A 249 -3.65 24.68 24.05
N GLN A 250 -4.83 25.27 23.88
CA GLN A 250 -6.03 24.75 24.53
C GLN A 250 -6.41 23.40 23.90
N GLU A 251 -6.97 22.50 24.71
CA GLU A 251 -7.49 21.23 24.22
C GLU A 251 -8.50 21.44 23.08
N ASN A 252 -8.41 20.62 22.04
CA ASN A 252 -9.27 20.66 20.85
C ASN A 252 -9.22 22.00 20.06
N SER A 253 -8.17 22.82 20.22
CA SER A 253 -8.05 24.11 19.52
C SER A 253 -7.15 24.11 18.28
N VAL A 254 -6.50 22.99 17.97
CA VAL A 254 -5.50 22.89 16.90
C VAL A 254 -6.10 22.17 15.69
N LEU A 255 -5.98 22.77 14.51
CA LEU A 255 -6.28 22.13 13.24
C LEU A 255 -4.99 21.55 12.64
N TYR A 256 -4.91 20.23 12.54
CA TYR A 256 -3.86 19.56 11.79
C TYR A 256 -4.26 19.48 10.30
N VAL A 257 -3.37 19.94 9.42
CA VAL A 257 -3.58 19.89 7.96
C VAL A 257 -2.42 19.13 7.33
N SER A 258 -2.74 18.06 6.61
CA SER A 258 -1.79 17.31 5.79
C SER A 258 -2.52 16.68 4.62
N PHE A 259 -1.95 16.83 3.42
CA PHE A 259 -2.47 16.24 2.18
C PHE A 259 -1.72 14.94 1.80
N GLY A 260 -0.98 14.37 2.75
CA GLY A 260 -0.13 13.21 2.54
C GLY A 260 1.19 13.55 1.85
N SER A 261 1.99 12.51 1.58
CA SER A 261 3.34 12.65 1.01
C SER A 261 3.37 12.79 -0.52
N TYR A 262 2.19 12.76 -1.16
CA TYR A 262 2.06 12.69 -2.61
C TYR A 262 1.55 14.01 -3.22
N VAL A 263 0.57 14.66 -2.60
CA VAL A 263 -0.02 15.89 -3.12
C VAL A 263 0.84 17.08 -2.70
N THR A 264 1.36 17.82 -3.67
CA THR A 264 1.95 19.13 -3.44
C THR A 264 0.87 20.20 -3.63
N SER A 265 0.69 21.09 -2.65
CA SER A 265 -0.09 22.31 -2.88
C SER A 265 0.66 23.19 -3.89
N GLU A 266 0.05 23.54 -5.02
CA GLU A 266 0.60 24.59 -5.88
C GLU A 266 0.60 25.91 -5.10
N SER A 267 1.80 26.36 -4.70
CA SER A 267 1.97 27.69 -4.14
C SER A 267 1.97 28.71 -5.29
N ASN A 268 0.79 29.07 -5.79
CA ASN A 268 0.62 30.25 -6.63
C ASN A 268 -0.83 30.73 -6.56
N HIS A 269 -1.07 31.82 -5.83
CA HIS A 269 -1.81 33.00 -6.28
C HIS A 269 -1.25 34.17 -5.46
N LYS A 270 -0.22 34.85 -6.00
CA LYS A 270 0.08 36.22 -5.58
C LYS A 270 -1.07 37.08 -6.09
N ASN A 271 -1.82 37.68 -5.17
CA ASN A 271 -2.72 38.80 -5.46
C ASN A 271 -1.96 39.94 -6.13
#